data_AF-A0A2M9X8A8-F1
#
_entry.id   AF-A0A2M9X8A8-F1
#
_cell.length_a   1.000
_cell.length_b   1.000
_cell.length_c   1.000
_cell.angle_alpha   90.00
_cell.angle_beta   90.00
_cell.angle_gamma   90.00
#
_symmetry.space_group_name_H-M   'P 1'
#
loop_
_entity.id
_entity.type
_entity.pdbx_description
1 polymer ?
#
loop_
_entity_poly.entity_id
_entity_poly.type
_entity_poly.pdbx_seq_one_letter_code
_entity_poly.pdbx_strand_id
1 'polypeptide(L)'
;MTELSRFLRYSIPGAIFIFELAFFALTNGKLSNHVSENLNWIVAIGFIFASSVLGYIFSCLHHILLPSHDVESVRGLLEKEYPELITKIDPISWGVFNAIWYSKSESSEVIKGATSKSKDISDWLHGAGASLIATIFAFITTLIWIVYDCLKYHSSPNLEILFAITLNVILIFVFFCSLEKLKFQLRDFVASCIIIALERKGIAAPKIELFFDYLKRVIK
;
A
#
# COMPACT_ATOMS: atom_id res chain seq x y z
N MET A 1 15.16 9.29 -5.89
CA MET A 1 14.07 8.44 -6.42
C MET A 1 13.91 8.79 -7.88
N THR A 2 13.98 7.82 -8.77
CA THR A 2 13.75 8.08 -10.18
C THR A 2 12.25 8.31 -10.40
N GLU A 3 11.88 9.25 -11.27
CA GLU A 3 10.47 9.50 -11.61
C GLU A 3 9.76 8.22 -12.09
N LEU A 4 10.52 7.28 -12.66
CA LEU A 4 10.05 5.95 -13.06
C LEU A 4 9.43 5.15 -11.90
N SER A 5 10.05 5.16 -10.71
CA SER A 5 9.52 4.41 -9.56
C SER A 5 8.19 4.97 -9.08
N ARG A 6 8.02 6.30 -9.11
CA ARG A 6 6.73 6.94 -8.80
C ARG A 6 5.69 6.57 -9.84
N PHE A 7 6.04 6.63 -11.12
CA PHE A 7 5.14 6.25 -12.21
C PHE A 7 4.67 4.80 -12.07
N LEU A 8 5.59 3.85 -11.89
CA LEU A 8 5.27 2.42 -11.74
C LEU A 8 4.35 2.15 -10.55
N ARG A 9 4.53 2.88 -9.44
CA ARG A 9 3.66 2.75 -8.26
C ARG A 9 2.18 2.99 -8.59
N TYR A 10 1.88 3.94 -9.48
CA TYR A 10 0.52 4.24 -9.91
C TYR A 10 0.05 3.41 -11.10
N SER A 11 0.96 2.96 -11.96
CA SER A 11 0.63 2.20 -13.17
C SER A 11 0.51 0.69 -12.94
N ILE A 12 1.23 0.10 -11.98
CA ILE A 12 1.23 -1.35 -11.72
C ILE A 12 -0.17 -1.89 -11.39
N PRO A 13 -0.97 -1.27 -10.49
CA PRO A 13 -2.31 -1.77 -10.19
C PRO A 13 -3.22 -1.79 -11.43
N GLY A 14 -3.11 -0.76 -12.28
CA GLY A 14 -3.81 -0.72 -13.57
C GLY A 14 -3.35 -1.85 -14.49
N ALA A 15 -2.03 -2.04 -14.63
CA ALA A 15 -1.45 -3.11 -15.44
C ALA A 15 -1.90 -4.51 -14.99
N ILE A 16 -1.97 -4.75 -13.67
CA ILE A 16 -2.47 -6.02 -13.10
C ILE A 16 -3.94 -6.20 -13.48
N PHE A 17 -4.78 -5.19 -13.28
CA PHE A 17 -6.20 -5.26 -13.64
C PHE A 17 -6.42 -5.57 -15.12
N ILE A 18 -5.66 -4.93 -16.00
CA ILE A 18 -5.74 -5.16 -17.45
C ILE A 18 -5.28 -6.57 -17.80
N PHE A 19 -4.20 -7.04 -17.18
CA PHE A 19 -3.71 -8.38 -17.38
C PHE A 19 -4.76 -9.42 -16.96
N GLU A 20 -5.39 -9.24 -15.80
CA GLU A 20 -6.49 -10.10 -15.33
C GLU A 20 -7.68 -10.07 -16.30
N LEU A 21 -8.07 -8.89 -16.77
CA LEU A 21 -9.18 -8.72 -17.71
C LEU A 21 -8.87 -9.35 -19.07
N ALA A 22 -7.65 -9.15 -19.58
CA ALA A 22 -7.20 -9.74 -20.84
C ALA A 22 -7.12 -11.25 -20.74
N PHE A 23 -6.59 -11.77 -19.63
CA PHE A 23 -6.55 -13.21 -19.37
C PHE A 23 -7.96 -13.80 -19.30
N PHE A 24 -8.89 -13.13 -18.62
CA PHE A 24 -10.30 -13.54 -18.56
C PHE A 24 -10.97 -13.52 -19.95
N ALA A 25 -10.72 -12.49 -20.75
CA ALA A 25 -11.24 -12.39 -22.11
C ALA A 25 -10.70 -13.49 -23.03
N LEU A 26 -9.40 -13.81 -22.94
CA LEU A 26 -8.77 -14.83 -23.77
C LEU A 26 -9.18 -16.26 -23.39
N THR A 27 -9.44 -16.50 -22.10
CA THR A 27 -9.84 -17.82 -21.62
C THR A 27 -11.31 -18.09 -21.88
N ASN A 28 -12.18 -17.08 -21.92
CA ASN A 28 -13.59 -17.25 -22.23
C ASN A 28 -13.87 -17.02 -23.72
N GLY A 29 -14.00 -18.10 -24.49
CA GLY A 29 -14.19 -18.02 -25.96
C GLY A 29 -15.39 -17.17 -26.42
N LYS A 30 -16.48 -17.11 -25.63
CA LYS A 30 -17.63 -16.24 -25.94
C LYS A 30 -17.29 -14.77 -25.72
N LEU A 31 -16.59 -14.47 -24.63
CA LEU A 31 -16.12 -13.12 -24.34
C LEU A 31 -15.06 -12.69 -25.35
N SER A 32 -14.11 -13.56 -25.70
CA SER A 32 -13.11 -13.31 -26.75
C SER A 32 -13.74 -12.91 -28.07
N ASN A 33 -14.81 -13.60 -28.50
CA ASN A 33 -15.51 -13.25 -29.73
C ASN A 33 -16.20 -11.89 -29.60
N HIS A 34 -16.93 -11.66 -28.50
CA HIS A 34 -17.63 -10.40 -28.26
C HIS A 34 -16.68 -9.21 -28.12
N VAL A 35 -15.52 -9.43 -27.49
CA VAL A 35 -14.40 -8.51 -27.36
C VAL A 35 -13.74 -8.30 -28.72
N SER A 36 -13.46 -9.32 -29.51
CA SER A 36 -12.87 -9.13 -30.83
C SER A 36 -13.76 -8.33 -31.79
N GLU A 37 -15.08 -8.46 -31.64
CA GLU A 37 -16.06 -7.78 -32.49
C GLU A 37 -16.38 -6.35 -32.00
N ASN A 38 -16.33 -6.09 -30.69
CA ASN A 38 -16.83 -4.84 -30.11
C ASN A 38 -15.80 -4.09 -29.24
N LEU A 39 -14.66 -4.70 -28.89
CA LEU A 39 -13.62 -4.06 -28.11
C LEU A 39 -12.82 -3.14 -29.01
N ASN A 40 -13.22 -1.88 -28.96
CA ASN A 40 -12.38 -0.81 -29.47
C ASN A 40 -11.12 -0.74 -28.58
N TRP A 41 -9.98 -1.22 -29.07
CA TRP A 41 -8.70 -1.17 -28.36
C TRP A 41 -8.35 0.25 -27.87
N ILE A 42 -8.86 1.29 -28.54
CA ILE A 42 -8.75 2.68 -28.10
C ILE A 42 -9.49 2.91 -26.78
N VAL A 43 -10.65 2.29 -26.56
CA VAL A 43 -11.39 2.35 -25.30
C VAL A 43 -10.67 1.56 -24.21
N ALA A 44 -10.12 0.38 -24.53
CA ALA A 44 -9.34 -0.40 -23.58
C ALA A 44 -8.09 0.36 -23.11
N ILE A 45 -7.30 0.91 -24.04
CA ILE A 45 -6.14 1.78 -23.75
C ILE A 45 -6.61 3.04 -23.00
N GLY A 46 -7.74 3.62 -23.40
CA GLY A 46 -8.37 4.74 -22.70
C GLY A 46 -8.67 4.43 -21.24
N PHE A 47 -9.12 3.21 -20.93
CA PHE A 47 -9.32 2.74 -19.55
C PHE A 47 -8.02 2.62 -18.76
N ILE A 48 -6.91 2.19 -19.39
CA ILE A 48 -5.57 2.14 -18.76
C ILE A 48 -5.12 3.54 -18.34
N PHE A 49 -5.25 4.49 -19.26
CA PHE A 49 -4.90 5.88 -18.99
C PHE A 49 -5.85 6.50 -17.98
N ALA A 50 -7.15 6.23 -18.09
CA ALA A 50 -8.14 6.70 -17.13
C ALA A 50 -7.89 6.15 -15.73
N SER A 51 -7.52 4.86 -15.57
CA SER A 51 -7.21 4.28 -14.26
C SER A 51 -5.93 4.88 -13.67
N SER A 52 -4.93 5.15 -14.51
CA SER A 52 -3.68 5.80 -14.09
C SER A 52 -3.92 7.25 -13.67
N VAL A 53 -4.75 7.98 -14.43
CA VAL A 53 -5.17 9.36 -14.13
C VAL A 53 -6.03 9.40 -12.87
N LEU A 54 -6.97 8.47 -12.71
CA LEU A 54 -7.78 8.33 -11.50
C LEU A 54 -6.91 8.01 -10.28
N GLY A 55 -5.95 7.09 -10.42
CA GLY A 55 -4.99 6.78 -9.36
C GLY A 55 -4.16 8.00 -8.95
N TYR A 56 -3.71 8.79 -9.93
CA TYR A 56 -3.02 10.06 -9.68
C TYR A 56 -3.95 11.08 -8.99
N ILE A 57 -5.17 11.26 -9.49
CA ILE A 57 -6.17 12.17 -8.89
C ILE A 57 -6.50 11.73 -7.46
N PHE A 58 -6.70 10.44 -7.20
CA PHE A 58 -6.91 9.92 -5.85
C PHE A 58 -5.68 10.14 -4.98
N SER A 59 -4.46 10.01 -5.50
CA SER A 59 -3.25 10.34 -4.74
C SER A 59 -3.17 11.83 -4.42
N CYS A 60 -3.53 12.71 -5.35
CA CYS A 60 -3.59 14.15 -5.13
C CYS A 60 -4.69 14.51 -4.13
N LEU A 61 -5.89 13.97 -4.30
CA LEU A 61 -7.01 14.14 -3.38
C LEU A 61 -6.68 13.58 -2.00
N HIS A 62 -6.01 12.43 -1.91
CA HIS A 62 -5.51 11.92 -0.64
C HIS A 62 -4.54 12.90 0.00
N HIS A 63 -3.57 13.46 -0.74
CA HIS A 63 -2.65 14.46 -0.19
C HIS A 63 -3.33 15.80 0.18
N ILE A 64 -4.42 16.18 -0.49
CA ILE A 64 -5.18 17.41 -0.23
C ILE A 64 -6.17 17.23 0.93
N LEU A 65 -6.92 16.11 0.94
CA LEU A 65 -8.02 15.83 1.86
C LEU A 65 -7.54 15.17 3.16
N LEU A 66 -6.49 14.35 3.09
CA LEU A 66 -5.76 13.89 4.25
C LEU A 66 -4.50 14.76 4.32
N PRO A 67 -4.56 15.93 4.99
CA PRO A 67 -3.38 16.80 5.14
C PRO A 67 -2.24 15.90 5.59
N SER A 68 -1.21 15.84 4.73
CA SER A 68 -0.07 14.92 4.79
C SER A 68 0.23 14.58 6.23
N HIS A 69 -0.29 13.43 6.72
CA HIS A 69 -0.42 13.11 8.16
C HIS A 69 0.56 13.93 8.96
N ASP A 70 0.08 15.10 9.38
CA ASP A 70 0.98 16.16 9.78
C ASP A 70 1.78 15.60 10.95
N VAL A 71 2.95 16.16 11.18
CA VAL A 71 3.74 15.81 12.37
C VAL A 71 2.85 15.80 13.63
N GLU A 72 1.79 16.62 13.63
CA GLU A 72 0.71 16.68 14.62
C GLU A 72 -0.17 15.43 14.73
N SER A 73 -0.38 14.62 13.70
CA SER A 73 -1.13 13.37 13.78
C SER A 73 -0.33 12.23 14.42
N VAL A 74 0.97 12.13 14.09
CA VAL A 74 1.89 11.21 14.76
C VAL A 74 2.12 11.67 16.19
N ARG A 75 2.28 12.98 16.41
CA ARG A 75 2.33 13.58 17.74
C ARG A 75 1.04 13.33 18.50
N GLY A 76 -0.14 13.45 17.90
CA GLY A 76 -1.43 13.21 18.53
C GLY A 76 -1.65 11.75 18.93
N LEU A 77 -1.20 10.80 18.10
CA LEU A 77 -1.14 9.38 18.46
C LEU A 77 -0.17 9.15 19.63
N LEU A 78 1.02 9.75 19.59
CA LEU A 78 1.99 9.68 20.69
C LEU A 78 1.50 10.41 21.95
N GLU A 79 0.72 11.49 21.85
CA GLU A 79 0.13 12.23 22.98
C GLU A 79 -0.98 11.43 23.64
N LYS A 80 -1.78 10.74 22.82
CA LYS A 80 -2.84 9.86 23.30
C LYS A 80 -2.29 8.61 23.98
N GLU A 81 -1.23 8.02 23.45
CA GLU A 81 -0.66 6.78 23.98
C GLU A 81 0.44 7.00 25.03
N TYR A 82 1.18 8.10 24.96
CA TYR A 82 2.32 8.43 25.83
C TYR A 82 2.34 9.92 26.21
N PRO A 83 1.31 10.41 26.93
CA PRO A 83 1.25 11.81 27.34
C PRO A 83 2.50 12.24 28.14
N GLU A 84 3.10 11.33 28.91
CA GLU A 84 4.31 11.59 29.70
C GLU A 84 5.61 11.71 28.89
N LEU A 85 5.66 11.13 27.68
CA LEU A 85 6.82 11.23 26.80
C LEU A 85 6.74 12.52 25.98
N ILE A 86 5.55 12.86 25.47
CA ILE A 86 5.33 14.08 24.69
C ILE A 86 5.45 15.33 25.55
N THR A 87 4.92 15.32 26.78
CA THR A 87 5.11 16.46 27.71
C THR A 87 6.59 16.77 27.99
N LYS A 88 7.50 15.83 27.72
CA LYS A 88 8.95 16.01 27.82
C LYS A 88 9.65 16.32 26.48
N ILE A 89 8.97 16.14 25.36
CA ILE A 89 9.49 16.44 24.02
C ILE A 89 8.84 17.75 23.59
N ASP A 90 9.55 18.86 23.81
CA ASP A 90 9.06 20.16 23.35
C ASP A 90 8.93 20.20 21.81
N PRO A 91 7.99 20.96 21.22
CA PRO A 91 7.85 21.08 19.76
C PRO A 91 9.15 21.44 19.04
N ILE A 92 10.00 22.27 19.65
CA ILE A 92 11.33 22.61 19.15
C ILE A 92 12.23 21.36 19.15
N SER A 93 12.17 20.55 20.20
CA SER A 93 12.89 19.27 20.31
C SER A 93 12.52 18.26 19.22
N TRP A 94 11.27 18.25 18.74
CA TRP A 94 10.88 17.42 17.59
C TRP A 94 11.39 17.98 16.26
N GLY A 95 11.34 19.30 16.07
CA GLY A 95 11.98 19.96 14.93
C GLY A 95 13.48 19.70 14.90
N VAL A 96 14.14 19.75 16.06
CA VAL A 96 15.56 19.41 16.24
C VAL A 96 15.79 17.92 15.99
N PHE A 97 14.92 17.02 16.43
CA PHE A 97 15.01 15.59 16.10
C PHE A 97 14.98 15.35 14.59
N ASN A 98 14.03 15.95 13.88
CA ASN A 98 13.97 15.87 12.42
C ASN A 98 15.21 16.48 11.76
N ALA A 99 15.67 17.65 12.22
CA ALA A 99 16.89 18.27 11.71
C ALA A 99 18.14 17.41 11.95
N ILE A 100 18.26 16.79 13.13
CA ILE A 100 19.34 15.85 13.46
C ILE A 100 19.21 14.58 12.63
N TRP A 101 17.99 14.06 12.44
CA TRP A 101 17.72 12.89 11.63
C TRP A 101 18.15 13.13 10.18
N TYR A 102 17.68 14.21 9.55
CA TYR A 102 18.05 14.53 8.16
C TYR A 102 19.54 14.85 8.03
N SER A 103 20.13 15.64 8.95
CA SER A 103 21.56 15.98 8.89
C SER A 103 22.48 14.77 9.13
N LYS A 104 22.02 13.75 9.85
CA LYS A 104 22.82 12.55 10.15
C LYS A 104 22.45 11.31 9.35
N SER A 105 21.34 11.32 8.61
CA SER A 105 20.83 10.16 7.86
C SER A 105 21.80 9.61 6.82
N GLU A 106 22.76 10.42 6.33
CA GLU A 106 23.79 9.96 5.40
C GLU A 106 25.18 9.79 6.04
N SER A 107 25.44 10.50 7.15
CA SER A 107 26.77 10.55 7.78
C SER A 107 26.95 9.60 8.95
N SER A 108 25.87 9.16 9.60
CA SER A 108 25.93 8.27 10.76
C SER A 108 25.77 6.82 10.34
N GLU A 109 26.77 5.97 10.56
CA GLU A 109 26.72 4.53 10.22
C GLU A 109 25.47 3.83 10.76
N VAL A 110 25.00 4.24 11.93
CA VAL A 110 23.83 3.65 12.61
C VAL A 110 22.50 3.93 11.90
N ILE A 111 22.31 5.10 11.31
CA ILE A 111 21.05 5.50 10.64
C ILE A 111 21.23 5.64 9.12
N LYS A 112 22.40 5.27 8.62
CA LYS A 112 22.73 5.33 7.20
C LYS A 112 21.74 4.49 6.43
N GLY A 113 21.06 5.11 5.46
CA GLY A 113 20.07 4.43 4.65
C GLY A 113 18.70 4.24 5.33
N ALA A 114 18.49 4.72 6.56
CA ALA A 114 17.17 4.68 7.19
C ALA A 114 16.12 5.45 6.37
N THR A 115 16.51 6.59 5.77
CA THR A 115 15.65 7.34 4.83
C THR A 115 15.29 6.52 3.59
N SER A 116 16.26 5.80 3.00
CA SER A 116 16.00 4.91 1.86
C SER A 116 15.09 3.77 2.26
N LYS A 117 15.37 3.10 3.38
CA LYS A 117 14.58 1.96 3.87
C LYS A 117 13.15 2.36 4.24
N SER A 118 12.96 3.50 4.92
CA SER A 118 11.63 4.06 5.22
C SER A 118 10.83 4.29 3.93
N LYS A 119 11.50 4.85 2.93
CA LYS A 119 10.93 5.08 1.62
C LYS A 119 10.58 3.76 0.91
N ASP A 120 11.47 2.78 0.90
CA ASP A 120 11.22 1.48 0.27
C ASP A 120 10.02 0.77 0.91
N ILE A 121 9.91 0.81 2.25
CA ILE A 121 8.76 0.29 2.98
C ILE A 121 7.48 1.03 2.58
N SER A 122 7.52 2.35 2.47
CA SER A 122 6.38 3.16 2.01
C SER A 122 6.01 2.85 0.55
N ASP A 123 7.00 2.64 -0.32
CA ASP A 123 6.86 2.23 -1.73
C ASP A 123 6.16 0.88 -1.84
N TRP A 124 6.61 -0.11 -1.09
CA TRP A 124 5.98 -1.42 -1.05
C TRP A 124 4.59 -1.41 -0.41
N LEU A 125 4.39 -0.67 0.68
CA LEU A 125 3.10 -0.59 1.36
C LEU A 125 2.04 -0.01 0.43
N HIS A 126 2.35 1.09 -0.25
CA HIS A 126 1.44 1.69 -1.22
C HIS A 126 1.18 0.75 -2.41
N GLY A 127 2.24 0.14 -2.97
CA GLY A 127 2.10 -0.78 -4.11
C GLY A 127 1.23 -2.00 -3.78
N ALA A 128 1.46 -2.62 -2.61
CA ALA A 128 0.67 -3.76 -2.13
C ALA A 128 -0.78 -3.35 -1.83
N GLY A 129 -0.98 -2.18 -1.22
CA GLY A 129 -2.32 -1.64 -0.93
C GLY A 129 -3.13 -1.37 -2.19
N ALA A 130 -2.53 -0.68 -3.16
CA ALA A 130 -3.18 -0.36 -4.42
C ALA A 130 -3.48 -1.63 -5.24
N SER A 131 -2.56 -2.61 -5.26
CA SER A 131 -2.77 -3.89 -5.94
C SER A 131 -3.88 -4.71 -5.29
N LEU A 132 -3.97 -4.73 -3.95
CA LEU A 132 -5.07 -5.38 -3.23
C LEU A 132 -6.42 -4.77 -3.61
N ILE A 133 -6.53 -3.44 -3.58
CA ILE A 133 -7.76 -2.73 -3.95
C ILE A 133 -8.14 -3.04 -5.40
N ALA A 134 -7.19 -2.96 -6.33
CA ALA A 134 -7.42 -3.27 -7.74
C ALA A 134 -7.94 -4.70 -7.93
N THR A 135 -7.33 -5.68 -7.25
CA THR A 135 -7.76 -7.09 -7.32
C THR A 135 -9.16 -7.30 -6.74
N ILE A 136 -9.52 -6.60 -5.66
CA ILE A 136 -10.89 -6.63 -5.10
C ILE A 136 -11.90 -6.11 -6.13
N PHE A 137 -11.59 -4.99 -6.81
CA PHE A 137 -12.45 -4.48 -7.87
C PHE A 137 -12.54 -5.43 -9.06
N ALA A 138 -11.43 -6.04 -9.50
CA ALA A 138 -11.41 -7.05 -10.54
C ALA A 138 -12.31 -8.24 -10.20
N PHE A 139 -12.25 -8.69 -8.94
CA PHE A 139 -13.10 -9.75 -8.44
C PHE A 139 -14.58 -9.37 -8.47
N ILE A 140 -14.95 -8.17 -8.00
CA ILE A 140 -16.33 -7.66 -8.06
C ILE A 140 -16.83 -7.57 -9.50
N THR A 141 -16.02 -7.03 -10.42
CA THR A 141 -16.36 -6.95 -11.85
C THR A 141 -16.57 -8.34 -12.45
N THR A 142 -15.73 -9.31 -12.08
CA THR A 142 -15.88 -10.71 -12.49
C THR A 142 -17.21 -11.29 -12.00
N LEU A 143 -17.58 -11.05 -10.73
CA LEU A 143 -18.87 -11.50 -10.19
C LEU A 143 -20.07 -10.86 -10.90
N ILE A 144 -20.03 -9.56 -11.17
CA ILE A 144 -21.08 -8.84 -11.91
C ILE A 144 -21.23 -9.43 -13.32
N TRP A 145 -20.12 -9.70 -14.00
CA TRP A 145 -20.13 -10.29 -15.33
C TRP A 145 -20.76 -11.69 -15.33
N ILE A 146 -20.41 -12.53 -14.35
CA ILE A 146 -20.99 -13.88 -14.21
C ILE A 146 -22.50 -13.79 -14.00
N VAL A 147 -22.96 -12.90 -13.10
CA VAL A 147 -24.40 -12.71 -12.86
C VAL A 147 -25.09 -12.27 -14.15
N TYR A 148 -24.52 -11.33 -14.88
CA TYR A 148 -25.04 -10.86 -16.16
C TYR A 148 -25.13 -11.99 -17.20
N ASP A 149 -24.08 -12.79 -17.36
CA ASP A 149 -24.02 -13.89 -18.33
C ASP A 149 -25.02 -15.00 -17.99
N CYS A 150 -25.11 -15.38 -16.71
CA CYS A 150 -26.08 -16.34 -16.20
C CYS A 150 -27.53 -15.88 -16.45
N LEU A 151 -27.84 -14.61 -16.15
CA LEU A 151 -29.19 -14.06 -16.35
C LEU A 151 -29.57 -13.95 -17.83
N LYS A 152 -28.63 -13.51 -18.68
CA LYS A 152 -28.91 -13.26 -20.10
C LYS A 152 -28.94 -14.53 -20.93
N TYR A 153 -27.99 -15.44 -20.72
CA TYR A 153 -27.80 -16.60 -21.58
C TYR A 153 -28.17 -17.93 -20.91
N HIS A 154 -28.67 -17.90 -19.66
CA HIS A 154 -29.09 -19.11 -18.90
C HIS A 154 -28.01 -20.19 -18.89
N SER A 155 -26.74 -19.80 -19.04
CA SER A 155 -25.60 -20.70 -19.13
C SER A 155 -25.11 -21.03 -17.72
N SER A 156 -24.81 -22.29 -17.45
CA SER A 156 -24.08 -22.67 -16.24
C SER A 156 -22.67 -22.06 -16.27
N PRO A 157 -22.09 -21.68 -15.12
CA PRO A 157 -20.72 -21.17 -15.09
C PRO A 157 -19.74 -22.23 -15.60
N ASN A 158 -18.95 -21.86 -16.61
CA ASN A 158 -17.93 -22.73 -17.19
C ASN A 158 -16.69 -22.82 -16.29
N LEU A 159 -15.85 -23.82 -16.53
CA LEU A 159 -14.59 -24.04 -15.79
C LEU A 159 -13.67 -22.80 -15.78
N GLU A 160 -13.67 -22.03 -16.86
CA GLU A 160 -12.91 -20.78 -17.01
C GLU A 160 -13.32 -19.73 -15.97
N ILE A 161 -14.62 -19.61 -15.70
CA ILE A 161 -15.16 -18.69 -14.70
C ILE A 161 -14.72 -19.11 -13.30
N LEU A 162 -14.79 -20.41 -13.00
CA LEU A 162 -14.31 -20.95 -11.72
C LEU A 162 -12.81 -20.70 -11.55
N PHE A 163 -12.03 -20.84 -12.63
CA PHE A 163 -10.60 -20.53 -12.61
C PHE A 163 -10.34 -19.04 -12.34
N ALA A 164 -11.06 -18.14 -13.01
CA ALA A 164 -10.92 -16.70 -12.81
C ALA A 164 -11.27 -16.26 -11.38
N ILE A 165 -12.34 -16.80 -10.81
CA ILE A 165 -12.70 -16.61 -9.39
C ILE A 165 -11.54 -17.10 -8.50
N THR A 166 -11.06 -18.32 -8.74
CA THR A 166 -9.99 -18.92 -7.94
C THR A 166 -8.72 -18.07 -7.97
N LEU A 167 -8.33 -17.59 -9.15
CA LEU A 167 -7.15 -16.74 -9.34
C LEU A 167 -7.29 -15.41 -8.58
N ASN A 168 -8.44 -14.74 -8.69
CA ASN A 168 -8.70 -13.50 -7.96
C ASN A 168 -8.62 -13.70 -6.44
N VAL A 169 -9.21 -14.78 -5.91
CA VAL A 169 -9.14 -15.08 -4.48
C VAL A 169 -7.71 -15.31 -4.02
N ILE A 170 -6.91 -16.06 -4.81
CA ILE A 170 -5.48 -16.27 -4.53
C ILE A 170 -4.73 -14.94 -4.52
N LEU A 171 -4.95 -14.07 -5.50
CA LEU A 171 -4.26 -12.78 -5.60
C LEU A 171 -4.64 -11.83 -4.46
N ILE A 172 -5.93 -11.76 -4.09
CA ILE A 172 -6.39 -11.03 -2.90
C ILE A 172 -5.65 -11.52 -1.66
N PHE A 173 -5.57 -12.84 -1.47
CA PHE A 173 -4.87 -13.43 -0.33
C PHE A 173 -3.37 -13.10 -0.33
N VAL A 174 -2.70 -13.21 -1.49
CA VAL A 174 -1.28 -12.88 -1.64
C VAL A 174 -1.01 -11.42 -1.30
N PHE A 175 -1.80 -10.48 -1.84
CA PHE A 175 -1.60 -9.05 -1.56
C PHE A 175 -1.95 -8.68 -0.12
N PHE A 176 -2.96 -9.33 0.47
CA PHE A 176 -3.28 -9.19 1.88
C PHE A 176 -2.12 -9.66 2.77
N CYS A 177 -1.58 -10.85 2.54
CA CYS A 177 -0.41 -11.35 3.27
C CYS A 177 0.83 -10.47 3.08
N SER A 178 1.03 -9.91 1.88
CA SER A 178 2.10 -8.96 1.61
C SER A 178 1.97 -7.69 2.46
N LEU A 179 0.76 -7.13 2.57
CA LEU A 179 0.49 -5.98 3.43
C LEU A 179 0.76 -6.28 4.91
N GLU A 180 0.31 -7.42 5.41
CA GLU A 180 0.58 -7.83 6.80
C GLU A 180 2.08 -7.95 7.07
N LYS A 181 2.83 -8.57 6.16
CA LYS A 181 4.29 -8.64 6.26
C LYS A 181 4.95 -7.25 6.28
N LEU A 182 4.47 -6.33 5.45
CA LEU A 182 5.00 -4.96 5.39
C LEU A 182 4.67 -4.16 6.65
N LYS A 183 3.51 -4.38 7.29
CA LYS A 183 3.18 -3.80 8.60
C LYS A 183 4.19 -4.22 9.66
N PHE A 184 4.56 -5.51 9.71
CA PHE A 184 5.58 -5.99 10.64
C PHE A 184 6.96 -5.37 10.37
N GLN A 185 7.38 -5.30 9.10
CA GLN A 185 8.65 -4.66 8.74
C GLN A 185 8.68 -3.17 9.09
N LEU A 186 7.58 -2.46 8.88
CA LEU A 186 7.44 -1.05 9.26
C LEU A 186 7.56 -0.90 10.79
N ARG A 187 6.86 -1.75 11.56
CA ARG A 187 6.94 -1.75 13.02
C ARG A 187 8.37 -1.96 13.51
N ASP A 188 9.04 -2.99 13.01
CA ASP A 188 10.40 -3.34 13.44
C ASP A 188 11.39 -2.22 13.05
N PHE A 189 11.18 -1.59 11.89
CA PHE A 189 11.94 -0.42 11.47
C PHE A 189 11.74 0.78 12.41
N VAL A 190 10.49 1.15 12.71
CA VAL A 190 10.18 2.25 13.64
C VAL A 190 10.76 1.99 15.02
N ALA A 191 10.60 0.77 15.54
CA ALA A 191 11.12 0.41 16.84
C ALA A 191 12.66 0.50 16.89
N SER A 192 13.35 0.05 15.83
CA SER A 192 14.80 0.22 15.69
C SER A 192 15.23 1.69 15.72
N CYS A 193 14.50 2.56 15.01
CA CYS A 193 14.78 4.00 15.00
C CYS A 193 14.63 4.62 16.39
N ILE A 194 13.62 4.19 17.15
CA ILE A 194 13.37 4.66 18.51
C ILE A 194 14.46 4.19 19.46
N ILE A 195 14.90 2.92 19.39
CA ILE A 195 16.03 2.40 20.20
C ILE A 195 17.25 3.30 20.01
N ILE A 196 17.65 3.52 18.76
CA ILE A 196 18.84 4.31 18.42
C ILE A 196 18.72 5.73 18.99
N ALA A 197 17.51 6.31 18.94
CA ALA A 197 17.25 7.64 19.51
C ALA A 197 17.35 7.66 21.05
N LEU A 198 16.85 6.62 21.73
CA LEU A 198 16.86 6.50 23.19
C LEU A 198 18.27 6.20 23.74
N GLU A 199 19.02 5.30 23.09
CA GLU A 199 20.41 4.96 23.45
C GLU A 199 21.31 6.20 23.40
N ARG A 200 21.14 7.05 22.38
CA ARG A 200 21.88 8.32 22.27
C ARG A 200 21.56 9.32 23.38
N LYS A 201 20.38 9.24 24.00
CA LYS A 201 20.02 10.04 25.17
C LYS A 201 20.48 9.42 26.49
N GLY A 202 21.20 8.29 26.45
CA GLY A 202 21.64 7.57 27.64
C GLY A 202 20.49 6.93 28.43
N ILE A 203 19.34 6.69 27.78
CA ILE A 203 18.19 6.04 28.42
C ILE A 203 18.44 4.53 28.45
N ALA A 204 18.44 3.96 29.66
CA ALA A 204 18.81 2.56 29.88
C ALA A 204 17.86 1.55 29.20
N ALA A 205 18.45 0.45 28.71
CA ALA A 205 17.81 -0.66 28.00
C ALA A 205 16.56 -1.31 28.66
N PRO A 206 16.41 -1.40 30.00
CA PRO A 206 15.20 -1.99 30.61
C PRO A 206 13.90 -1.23 30.27
N LYS A 207 14.01 0.08 30.01
CA LYS A 207 12.86 0.90 29.58
C LYS A 207 12.49 0.68 28.11
N ILE A 208 13.42 0.14 27.33
CA ILE A 208 13.25 -0.15 25.91
C ILE A 208 12.45 -1.45 25.74
N GLU A 209 12.70 -2.50 26.52
CA GLU A 209 11.92 -3.75 26.46
C GLU A 209 10.43 -3.56 26.81
N LEU A 210 10.15 -2.76 27.86
CA LEU A 210 8.77 -2.36 28.21
C LEU A 210 8.05 -1.65 27.06
N PHE A 211 8.78 -0.82 26.32
CA PHE A 211 8.24 -0.12 25.14
C PHE A 211 7.97 -1.10 23.98
N PHE A 212 8.81 -2.12 23.77
CA PHE A 212 8.58 -3.17 22.76
C PHE A 212 7.37 -4.05 23.05
N ASP A 213 7.24 -4.51 24.29
CA ASP A 213 6.11 -5.34 24.70
C ASP A 213 4.78 -4.59 24.62
N TYR A 214 4.82 -3.26 24.65
CA TYR A 214 3.68 -2.41 24.39
C TYR A 214 3.44 -2.19 22.89
N LEU A 215 4.46 -1.88 22.09
CA LEU A 215 4.32 -1.75 20.62
C LEU A 215 3.74 -3.03 19.99
N LYS A 216 4.10 -4.21 20.52
CA LYS A 216 3.51 -5.49 20.13
C LYS A 216 2.02 -5.64 20.47
N ARG A 217 1.51 -4.90 21.48
CA ARG A 217 0.10 -4.92 21.90
C ARG A 217 -0.76 -3.91 21.14
N VAL A 218 -0.22 -2.74 20.83
CA VAL A 218 -0.95 -1.66 20.13
C VAL A 218 -1.09 -1.92 18.64
N ILE A 219 -0.06 -2.49 18.00
CA ILE A 219 -0.05 -2.77 16.56
C ILE A 219 -0.58 -4.19 16.30
N LYS A 220 -1.65 -4.57 16.98
CA LYS A 220 -2.46 -5.78 16.73
C LYS A 220 -3.71 -5.39 15.97
#